data_AF-A0A8J2F1V9-F1
#
_entry.id   AF-A0A8J2F1V9-F1
#
_cell.length_a   1.000
_cell.length_b   1.000
_cell.length_c   1.000
_cell.angle_alpha   90.00
_cell.angle_beta   90.00
_cell.angle_gamma   90.00
#
_symmetry.space_group_name_H-M   'P 1'
#
loop_
_entity.id
_entity.type
_entity.pdbx_description
1 polymer ?
#
loop_
_entity_poly.entity_id
_entity_poly.type
_entity_poly.pdbx_seq_one_letter_code
_entity_poly.pdbx_strand_id
1 'polypeptide(L)' 'VLDPLDFESHPLQAIGIVVQTGTATTKGEMIRKILYPTPVQYKFNEQFTLFLFLAVAIYA' A
#
# COMPACT_ATOMS: atom_id res chain seq x y z
N VAL A 1 -26.87 -23.31 -30.68
CA VAL A 1 -25.52 -23.00 -30.14
C VAL A 1 -25.50 -21.50 -29.95
N LEU A 2 -25.47 -21.03 -28.70
CA LEU A 2 -25.45 -19.60 -28.38
C LEU A 2 -24.03 -19.06 -28.64
N ASP A 3 -23.93 -17.92 -29.32
CA ASP A 3 -22.66 -17.27 -29.65
C ASP A 3 -22.08 -16.62 -28.37
N PRO A 4 -20.79 -16.80 -28.02
CA PRO A 4 -20.21 -16.27 -26.79
C PRO A 4 -20.06 -14.74 -26.75
N LEU A 5 -20.46 -14.03 -27.82
CA LEU A 5 -20.39 -12.56 -27.92
C LEU A 5 -21.66 -11.86 -27.44
N ASP A 6 -22.74 -12.59 -27.15
CA ASP A 6 -24.00 -12.00 -26.66
C ASP A 6 -23.95 -11.59 -25.16
N PHE A 7 -22.87 -11.93 -24.45
CA PHE A 7 -22.68 -11.54 -23.05
C PHE A 7 -22.23 -10.08 -22.85
N GLU A 8 -21.94 -9.36 -23.94
CA GLU A 8 -21.34 -8.02 -23.91
C GLU A 8 -22.31 -6.90 -24.36
N SER A 9 -23.61 -7.01 -24.07
CA SER A 9 -24.58 -5.99 -24.55
C SER A 9 -25.58 -5.44 -23.51
N HIS A 10 -25.51 -5.87 -22.25
CA HIS A 10 -26.29 -5.23 -21.18
C HIS A 10 -25.41 -4.30 -20.36
N PRO A 11 -25.70 -2.99 -20.29
CA PRO A 11 -25.07 -2.15 -19.27
C PRO A 11 -25.61 -2.64 -17.93
N LEU A 12 -24.82 -3.45 -17.21
CA LEU A 12 -25.05 -3.76 -15.80
C LEU A 12 -24.90 -2.44 -15.04
N GLN A 13 -25.99 -1.66 -15.02
CA GLN A 13 -26.03 -0.33 -14.46
C GLN A 13 -26.01 -0.46 -12.94
N ALA A 14 -24.82 -0.52 -12.37
CA ALA A 14 -24.61 -0.59 -10.94
C ALA A 14 -24.87 0.80 -10.33
N ILE A 15 -25.90 0.90 -9.50
CA ILE A 15 -26.12 2.06 -8.64
C ILE A 15 -25.29 1.86 -7.37
N GLY A 16 -24.45 2.84 -7.06
CA GLY A 16 -23.57 2.79 -5.90
C GLY A 16 -23.40 4.16 -5.27
N ILE A 17 -23.03 4.17 -3.99
CA ILE A 17 -22.71 5.38 -3.24
C ILE A 17 -21.19 5.55 -3.22
N VAL A 18 -20.72 6.78 -3.45
CA VAL A 18 -19.30 7.11 -3.35
C VAL A 18 -18.88 7.08 -1.89
N VAL A 19 -18.00 6.13 -1.54
CA VAL A 19 -17.48 5.99 -0.16
C VAL A 19 -16.16 6.74 0.03
N GLN A 20 -15.31 6.76 -1.01
CA GLN A 20 -13.97 7.35 -0.94
C GLN A 20 -13.62 8.06 -2.25
N THR A 21 -12.92 9.19 -2.15
CA THR A 21 -12.46 10.00 -3.28
C THR A 21 -11.00 10.43 -3.11
N GLY A 22 -10.37 10.87 -4.20
CA GLY A 22 -9.00 11.39 -4.18
C GLY A 22 -7.95 10.37 -3.73
N THR A 23 -7.01 10.82 -2.90
CA THR A 23 -5.88 10.01 -2.39
C THR A 23 -6.28 8.94 -1.38
N ALA A 24 -7.52 8.96 -0.89
CA ALA A 24 -8.07 7.94 -0.01
C ALA A 24 -8.63 6.72 -0.78
N THR A 25 -8.80 6.83 -2.11
CA THR A 25 -9.16 5.67 -2.93
C THR A 25 -8.01 4.68 -3.00
N THR A 26 -8.29 3.39 -3.25
CA THR A 26 -7.25 2.35 -3.36
C THR A 26 -6.14 2.73 -4.36
N LYS A 27 -6.51 3.31 -5.50
CA LYS A 27 -5.52 3.80 -6.49
C LYS A 27 -4.79 5.04 -6.02
N GLY A 28 -5.50 5.99 -5.41
CA GLY A 28 -4.93 7.21 -4.85
C GLY A 28 -3.93 6.93 -3.73
N GLU A 29 -4.21 5.95 -2.88
CA GLU A 29 -3.35 5.53 -1.77
C GLU A 29 -2.07 4.87 -2.30
N MET A 30 -2.19 4.07 -3.36
CA MET A 30 -1.03 3.48 -4.04
C MET A 30 -0.11 4.57 -4.60
N ILE A 31 -0.65 5.54 -5.34
CA ILE A 31 0.14 6.67 -5.87
C ILE A 31 0.77 7.46 -4.71
N ARG A 32 0.01 7.70 -3.63
CA ARG A 32 0.53 8.38 -2.44
C ARG A 32 1.71 7.64 -1.82
N LYS A 33 1.66 6.30 -1.74
CA LYS A 33 2.76 5.48 -1.20
C LYS A 33 4.01 5.51 -2.08
N ILE A 34 3.87 5.74 -3.39
CA ILE A 34 5.01 5.92 -4.31
C ILE A 34 5.65 7.30 -4.12
N LEU A 35 4.82 8.36 -4.06
CA LEU A 35 5.31 9.74 -3.95
C LEU A 35 5.79 10.11 -2.55
N TYR A 36 5.12 9.58 -1.53
CA TYR A 36 5.36 9.82 -0.12
C TYR A 36 5.31 8.49 0.63
N PRO A 37 6.34 7.64 0.46
CA PRO A 37 6.42 6.40 1.21
C PRO A 37 6.37 6.72 2.70
N THR A 38 5.50 6.02 3.43
CA THR A 38 5.57 6.04 4.89
C THR A 38 6.99 5.67 5.29
N PRO A 39 7.64 6.45 6.16
CA PRO A 39 8.98 6.13 6.60
C PRO A 39 8.91 4.74 7.20
N VAL A 40 9.50 3.78 6.49
CA VAL A 40 9.69 2.42 7.01
C VAL A 40 10.50 2.67 8.27
N GLN A 41 9.90 2.47 9.44
CA GLN A 41 10.63 2.57 10.70
C GLN A 41 11.83 1.66 10.52
N TYR A 42 12.98 2.30 10.35
CA TYR A 42 14.15 1.67 9.77
C TYR A 42 14.55 0.65 10.84
N LYS A 43 14.21 -0.64 10.67
CA LYS A 43 14.58 -1.72 11.62
C LYS A 43 16.06 -1.69 11.94
N PHE A 44 16.86 -1.14 11.03
CA PHE A 44 18.25 -0.83 11.22
C PHE A 44 18.52 0.07 12.43
N ASN A 45 17.68 1.05 12.79
CA ASN A 45 17.95 1.92 13.94
C ASN A 45 17.85 1.15 15.27
N GLU A 46 16.88 0.23 15.40
CA GLU A 46 16.78 -0.66 16.57
C GLU A 46 17.95 -1.65 16.62
N GLN A 47 18.31 -2.24 15.49
CA GLN A 47 19.45 -3.16 15.39
C GLN A 47 20.79 -2.45 15.61
N PHE A 48 20.95 -1.23 15.11
CA PHE A 48 22.13 -0.40 15.27
C PHE A 48 22.31 0.05 16.72
N THR A 49 21.21 0.34 17.42
CA THR A 49 21.23 0.62 18.86
C THR A 49 21.71 -0.60 19.65
N LEU A 50 21.18 -1.79 19.35
CA LEU A 50 21.65 -3.04 19.98
C LEU A 50 23.13 -3.32 19.70
N PHE A 51 23.57 -3.10 18.45
CA PHE A 51 24.97 -3.26 18.08
C PHE A 51 25.89 -2.28 18.81
N LEU A 52 25.48 -1.01 18.93
CA LEU A 52 26.23 0.00 19.68
C LEU A 52 26.35 -0.36 21.17
N PHE A 53 25.27 -0.83 21.79
CA PHE A 53 25.31 -1.29 23.19
C PHE A 53 26.26 -2.47 23.38
N LEU A 54 26.23 -3.45 22.47
CA LEU A 54 27.15 -4.58 22.50
C LEU A 54 28.60 -4.12 22.33
N ALA A 55 28.87 -3.23 21.37
CA ALA A 55 30.21 -2.73 21.10
C ALA A 55 30.79 -1.97 22.30
N VAL A 56 29.99 -1.13 22.96
CA VAL A 56 30.41 -0.42 24.18
C VAL A 56 30.69 -1.42 25.31
N ALA A 57 29.83 -2.43 25.51
CA ALA A 57 30.03 -3.43 26.56
C ALA A 57 31.27 -4.32 26.38
N ILE A 58 31.77 -4.47 25.14
CA ILE A 58 32.99 -5.23 24.85
C ILE A 58 34.25 -4.37 25.05
N TYR A 59 34.18 -3.08 24.74
CA TYR A 59 35.33 -2.16 24.76
C TYR A 59 35.50 -1.36 26.05
N ALA A 60 34.46 -1.24 26.88
CA ALA A 60 34.50 -0.62 28.21
C ALA A 60 34.87 -1.64 29.30
#